data_AF-A0A1M4N239-F1
#
_entry.id   AF-A0A1M4N239-F1
#
_cell.length_a   1.000
_cell.length_b   1.000
_cell.length_c   1.000
_cell.angle_alpha   90.00
_cell.angle_beta   90.00
_cell.angle_gamma   90.00
#
_symmetry.space_group_name_H-M   'P 1'
#
loop_
_entity.id
_entity.type
_entity.pdbx_description
1 polymer ?
#
loop_
_entity_poly.entity_id
_entity_poly.type
_entity_poly.pdbx_seq_one_letter_code
_entity_poly.pdbx_strand_id
1 'polypeptide(L)' 'MAISTTEFHVERPTIRARFDRFFSALAGAYTAYANSRSRIGEIRALEAKSDAELKAMGIKRDQIAQYVFRDVFYV' A
#
# COMPACT_ATOMS: atom_id res chain seq x y z
N MET A 1 38.32 -11.62 -38.29
CA MET A 1 37.81 -11.29 -36.94
C MET A 1 36.97 -10.03 -37.09
N ALA A 2 35.64 -10.15 -37.13
CA ALA A 2 34.73 -9.02 -37.34
C ALA A 2 34.39 -8.40 -35.98
N ILE A 3 34.67 -7.12 -35.81
CA ILE A 3 34.27 -6.34 -34.64
C ILE A 3 32.87 -5.77 -34.92
N SER A 4 31.84 -6.30 -34.26
CA SER A 4 30.52 -5.69 -34.26
C SER A 4 30.55 -4.44 -33.38
N THR A 5 30.50 -3.27 -34.00
CA THR A 5 30.33 -1.99 -33.31
C THR A 5 28.87 -1.87 -32.88
N THR A 6 28.58 -2.13 -31.60
CA THR A 6 27.26 -1.82 -31.02
C THR A 6 27.17 -0.32 -30.80
N GLU A 7 26.47 0.39 -31.68
CA GLU A 7 26.15 1.80 -31.46
C GLU A 7 25.06 1.93 -30.39
N PHE A 8 25.44 2.45 -29.22
CA PHE A 8 24.49 2.79 -28.16
C PHE A 8 23.77 4.09 -28.52
N HIS A 9 22.58 3.99 -29.10
CA HIS A 9 21.68 5.12 -29.25
C HIS A 9 21.11 5.52 -27.88
N VAL A 10 21.68 6.57 -27.28
CA VAL A 10 21.14 7.18 -26.06
C VAL A 10 19.96 8.06 -26.46
N GLU A 11 18.75 7.50 -26.45
CA GLU A 11 17.53 8.30 -26.57
C GLU A 11 17.46 9.29 -25.41
N ARG A 12 17.49 10.59 -25.74
CA ARG A 12 17.28 11.64 -24.75
C ARG A 12 15.89 11.44 -24.15
N PRO A 13 15.75 11.32 -22.82
CA PRO A 13 14.45 11.04 -22.22
C PRO A 13 13.50 12.19 -22.57
N THR A 14 12.45 11.84 -23.32
CA THR A 14 11.41 12.76 -23.72
C THR A 14 10.71 13.33 -22.48
N ILE A 15 10.05 14.48 -22.63
CA ILE A 15 9.25 15.06 -21.54
C ILE A 15 8.21 14.06 -21.03
N ARG A 16 7.61 13.26 -21.93
CA ARG A 16 6.70 12.15 -21.58
C ARG A 16 7.37 11.13 -20.66
N ALA A 17 8.56 10.64 -21.03
CA ALA A 17 9.30 9.69 -20.21
C ALA A 17 9.65 10.23 -18.81
N ARG A 18 9.81 11.55 -18.66
CA ARG A 18 10.00 12.19 -17.33
C ARG A 18 8.70 12.20 -16.51
N PHE A 19 7.57 12.51 -17.13
CA PHE A 19 6.26 12.42 -16.47
C PHE A 19 5.93 10.99 -16.05
N ASP A 20 6.14 10.02 -16.93
CA ASP A 20 5.88 8.60 -16.63
C ASP A 20 6.68 8.13 -15.43
N ARG A 21 7.97 8.49 -15.36
CA ARG A 21 8.84 8.20 -14.19
C ARG A 21 8.36 8.87 -12.92
N PHE A 22 7.95 10.14 -12.99
CA PHE A 22 7.43 10.87 -11.85
C PHE A 22 6.17 10.21 -11.28
N PHE A 23 5.17 9.94 -12.12
CA PHE A 23 3.93 9.31 -11.68
C PHE A 23 4.12 7.87 -11.22
N SER A 24 5.04 7.12 -11.84
CA SER A 24 5.40 5.77 -11.37
C SER A 24 6.01 5.81 -9.97
N ALA A 25 6.92 6.75 -9.71
CA ALA A 25 7.50 6.94 -8.38
C ALA A 25 6.45 7.36 -7.35
N LEU A 26 5.55 8.28 -7.73
CA LEU A 26 4.45 8.72 -6.87
C LEU A 26 3.49 7.57 -6.52
N ALA A 27 3.09 6.77 -7.51
CA ALA A 27 2.22 5.62 -7.31
C ALA A 27 2.88 4.55 -6.42
N GLY A 28 4.18 4.30 -6.61
CA GLY A 28 4.95 3.40 -5.75
C GLY A 28 5.01 3.91 -4.30
N ALA A 29 5.27 5.21 -4.10
CA ALA A 29 5.29 5.83 -2.78
C ALA A 29 3.92 5.77 -2.10
N TYR A 30 2.84 6.06 -2.82
CA TYR A 30 1.47 5.94 -2.32
C TYR A 30 1.14 4.51 -1.90
N THR A 31 1.52 3.52 -2.72
CA THR A 31 1.29 2.10 -2.41
C THR A 31 2.05 1.68 -1.16
N ALA A 32 3.32 2.08 -1.02
CA ALA A 32 4.11 1.83 0.18
C ALA A 32 3.48 2.48 1.43
N TYR A 33 3.03 3.72 1.30
CA TYR A 33 2.34 4.44 2.37
C TYR A 33 1.03 3.75 2.77
N ALA A 34 0.17 3.42 1.80
CA ALA A 34 -1.09 2.71 2.03
C ALA A 34 -0.86 1.34 2.68
N ASN A 35 0.16 0.60 2.25
CA ASN A 35 0.53 -0.68 2.86
C ASN A 35 1.05 -0.52 4.30
N SER A 36 1.90 0.48 4.56
CA SER A 36 2.43 0.74 5.91
C SER A 36 1.34 1.12 6.92
N ARG A 37 0.24 1.71 6.44
CA ARG A 37 -0.92 2.12 7.23
C ARG A 37 -2.09 1.14 7.09
N SER A 38 -1.91 0.03 6.38
CA SER A 38 -2.96 -0.93 6.12
C SER A 38 -3.30 -1.68 7.40
N ARG A 39 -4.54 -1.56 7.85
CA ARG A 39 -5.07 -2.27 9.02
C ARG A 39 -5.90 -3.49 8.64
N ILE A 40 -5.84 -3.88 7.37
CA ILE A 40 -6.61 -5.02 6.86
C ILE A 40 -6.22 -6.32 7.57
N GLY A 41 -4.95 -6.46 7.95
CA GLY A 41 -4.47 -7.61 8.72
C GLY A 41 -5.11 -7.67 10.11
N GLU A 42 -5.22 -6.52 10.79
CA GLU A 42 -5.84 -6.42 12.11
C GLU A 42 -7.36 -6.69 12.03
N ILE A 43 -8.04 -6.13 11.03
CA ILE A 43 -9.46 -6.42 10.77
C ILE A 43 -9.67 -7.92 10.56
N ARG A 44 -8.89 -8.54 9.66
CA ARG A 44 -8.99 -9.99 9.39
C ARG A 44 -8.70 -10.83 10.64
N ALA A 45 -7.73 -10.43 11.45
CA ALA A 45 -7.42 -11.12 12.70
C ALA A 45 -8.57 -11.05 13.71
N LEU A 46 -9.29 -9.92 13.78
CA LEU A 46 -10.48 -9.76 14.62
C LEU A 46 -11.69 -10.48 14.03
N GLU A 47 -11.87 -10.45 12.72
CA GLU A 47 -12.95 -11.19 12.01
C GLU A 47 -12.81 -12.70 12.18
N ALA A 48 -11.59 -13.22 12.28
CA ALA A 48 -11.32 -14.65 12.50
C ALA A 48 -11.64 -15.14 13.93
N LYS A 49 -11.81 -14.23 14.91
CA LYS A 49 -12.16 -14.60 16.29
C LYS A 49 -13.62 -15.03 16.41
N SER A 50 -13.95 -15.85 17.39
CA SER A 50 -15.34 -16.15 17.75
C SER A 50 -16.03 -14.97 18.45
N ASP A 51 -17.36 -14.95 18.49
CA ASP A 51 -18.10 -13.88 19.17
C ASP A 51 -17.83 -13.84 20.68
N ALA A 52 -17.55 -15.01 21.29
CA ALA A 52 -17.19 -15.11 22.69
C ALA A 52 -15.84 -14.43 22.98
N GLU A 53 -14.85 -14.63 22.10
CA GLU A 53 -13.54 -13.99 22.21
C GLU A 53 -13.63 -12.47 21.97
N LEU A 54 -14.39 -12.04 20.97
CA LEU A 54 -14.63 -10.61 20.74
C LEU A 54 -15.32 -9.96 21.95
N LYS A 55 -16.32 -10.63 22.52
CA LYS A 55 -17.01 -10.16 23.72
C LYS A 55 -16.07 -10.07 24.92
N ALA A 56 -15.15 -11.02 25.09
CA ALA A 56 -14.12 -10.97 26.13
C ALA A 56 -13.17 -9.77 25.96
N MET A 57 -12.93 -9.35 24.72
CA MET A 57 -12.19 -8.13 24.38
C MET A 57 -13.04 -6.84 24.49
N GLY A 58 -14.34 -6.95 24.76
CA GLY A 58 -15.27 -5.81 24.77
C GLY A 58 -15.60 -5.26 23.38
N ILE A 59 -15.35 -6.03 22.32
CA ILE A 59 -15.56 -5.63 20.92
C ILE A 59 -16.82 -6.32 20.40
N LYS A 60 -17.68 -5.59 19.71
CA LYS A 60 -18.76 -6.19 18.91
C LYS A 60 -18.32 -6.40 17.48
N ARG A 61 -18.84 -7.45 16.82
CA ARG A 61 -18.48 -7.84 15.44
C ARG A 61 -18.68 -6.69 14.45
N ASP A 62 -19.78 -5.96 14.59
CA ASP A 62 -20.14 -4.78 13.78
C ASP A 62 -19.26 -3.55 14.08
N GLN A 63 -18.54 -3.54 15.20
CA GLN A 63 -17.69 -2.43 15.63
C GLN A 63 -16.19 -2.67 15.39
N ILE A 64 -15.80 -3.77 14.75
CA ILE A 64 -14.39 -4.09 14.46
C ILE A 64 -13.70 -2.92 13.73
N ALA A 65 -14.33 -2.36 12.70
CA ALA A 65 -13.75 -1.22 11.97
C ALA A 65 -13.59 0.02 12.86
N GLN A 66 -14.58 0.36 13.69
CA GLN A 66 -14.47 1.48 14.63
C GLN A 66 -13.35 1.26 15.65
N TYR A 67 -13.21 0.04 16.16
CA TYR A 67 -12.16 -0.32 17.11
C TYR A 67 -10.76 -0.19 16.47
N VAL A 68 -10.59 -0.77 15.27
CA VAL A 68 -9.31 -0.77 14.53
C VAL A 68 -8.89 0.64 14.14
N PHE A 69 -9.84 1.52 13.80
CA PHE A 69 -9.58 2.89 13.36
C PHE A 69 -9.77 3.95 14.44
N ARG A 70 -9.95 3.56 15.71
CA ARG A 70 -10.27 4.49 16.80
C ARG A 70 -9.27 5.63 16.92
N ASP A 71 -7.99 5.37 16.73
CA ASP A 71 -6.90 6.37 16.80
C ASP A 71 -6.86 7.35 15.60
N VAL A 72 -7.64 7.08 14.55
CA VAL A 72 -7.78 7.98 13.39
C VAL A 72 -9.00 8.89 13.53
N PHE A 73 -10.04 8.46 14.27
CA PHE A 73 -11.32 9.15 14.36
C PHE A 73 -11.38 10.29 15.40
N TYR A 74 -10.28 10.63 16.06
CA TYR A 74 -10.26 11.75 17.01
C TYR A 74 -9.87 13.07 16.30
N VAL A 75 -10.85 13.97 16.17
CA VAL A 75 -10.67 15.43 16.01
C VAL A 75 -10.85 16.08 17.37
#